data_AF-A0A1G3ABY5-F1
#
_entry.id   AF-A0A1G3ABY5-F1
#
_cell.length_a   1.000
_cell.length_b   1.000
_cell.length_c   1.000
_cell.angle_alpha   90.00
_cell.angle_beta   90.00
_cell.angle_gamma   90.00
#
_symmetry.space_group_name_H-M   'P 1'
#
loop_
_entity.id
_entity.type
_entity.pdbx_description
1 polymer ?
#
loop_
_entity_poly.entity_id
_entity_poly.type
_entity_poly.pdbx_seq_one_letter_code
_entity_poly.pdbx_strand_id
1 'polypeptide(L)'
;MRRQKRRPIHYAAAKSLHDGTILAAFPVRKPAPKTIKREKIRIDEDGVCHEYASAGKELSDVYNETRMRFQDIIATRLNTRRAIREMVLPCLVKLECDVNEIRAQLNRIQELLSGQRDTT
;
A
#
# COMPACT_ATOMS: atom_id res chain seq x y z
N MET A 1 -17.86 -6.47 21.26
CA MET A 1 -18.30 -6.06 19.90
C MET A 1 -17.29 -6.55 18.86
N ARG A 2 -17.67 -7.46 17.95
CA ARG A 2 -16.82 -7.82 16.80
C ARG A 2 -16.72 -6.59 15.88
N ARG A 3 -15.53 -6.02 15.70
CA ARG A 3 -15.28 -4.96 14.71
C ARG A 3 -15.76 -5.47 13.35
N GLN A 4 -16.79 -4.86 12.78
CA GLN A 4 -17.21 -5.14 11.40
C GLN A 4 -16.01 -4.93 10.49
N LYS A 5 -15.56 -6.00 9.83
CA LYS A 5 -14.51 -5.94 8.82
C LYS A 5 -15.05 -5.08 7.67
N ARG A 6 -14.64 -3.82 7.60
CA ARG A 6 -15.03 -2.91 6.51
C ARG A 6 -14.60 -3.55 5.19
N ARG A 7 -15.51 -3.62 4.22
CA ARG A 7 -15.20 -4.17 2.90
C ARG A 7 -14.11 -3.32 2.25
N PRO A 8 -13.15 -3.93 1.53
CA PRO A 8 -12.10 -3.18 0.84
C PRO A 8 -12.73 -2.25 -0.21
N ILE A 9 -12.46 -0.95 -0.06
CA ILE A 9 -12.87 0.09 -1.01
C ILE A 9 -11.82 0.11 -2.12
N HIS A 10 -12.28 0.25 -3.36
CA HIS A 10 -11.42 0.36 -4.53
C HIS A 10 -11.52 1.77 -5.09
N TYR A 11 -10.44 2.24 -5.70
CA TYR A 11 -10.34 3.60 -6.20
C TYR A 11 -9.91 3.60 -7.67
N ALA A 12 -10.42 4.56 -8.42
CA ALA A 12 -9.80 4.97 -9.67
C ALA A 12 -9.04 6.28 -9.40
N ALA A 13 -7.76 6.30 -9.74
CA ALA A 13 -6.93 7.49 -9.74
C ALA A 13 -7.05 8.16 -11.11
N ALA A 14 -7.52 9.40 -11.11
CA ALA A 14 -7.78 10.15 -12.32
C ALA A 14 -6.52 10.82 -12.89
N LYS A 15 -5.44 10.92 -12.10
CA LYS A 15 -4.15 11.48 -12.50
C LYS A 15 -3.06 11.11 -11.49
N SER A 16 -2.02 10.42 -11.93
CA SER A 16 -0.78 10.18 -11.18
C SER A 16 0.36 10.98 -11.79
N LEU A 17 1.22 11.57 -10.95
CA LEU A 17 2.50 12.12 -11.36
C LEU A 17 3.50 10.97 -11.61
N HIS A 18 4.64 11.28 -12.25
CA HIS A 18 5.67 10.27 -12.57
C HIS A 18 6.26 9.57 -11.33
N ASP A 19 6.22 10.24 -10.18
CA ASP A 19 6.62 9.74 -8.87
C ASP A 19 5.53 8.87 -8.19
N GLY A 20 4.37 8.70 -8.83
CA GLY A 20 3.23 7.97 -8.27
C GLY A 20 2.32 8.82 -7.38
N THR A 21 2.52 10.13 -7.25
CA THR A 21 1.62 11.00 -6.48
C THR A 21 0.25 11.10 -7.14
N ILE A 22 -0.81 10.80 -6.40
CA ILE A 22 -2.19 10.86 -6.90
C ILE A 22 -2.73 12.29 -6.73
N LEU A 23 -3.19 12.89 -7.82
CA LEU A 23 -3.77 14.25 -7.78
C LEU A 23 -5.27 14.25 -7.56
N ALA A 24 -5.97 13.21 -8.02
CA ALA A 24 -7.40 13.05 -7.80
C ALA A 24 -7.77 11.57 -7.82
N ALA A 25 -8.68 11.16 -6.92
CA ALA A 25 -9.18 9.80 -6.87
C ALA A 25 -10.65 9.74 -6.45
N PHE A 26 -11.37 8.74 -6.92
CA PHE A 26 -12.77 8.53 -6.56
C PHE A 26 -13.04 7.05 -6.29
N PRO A 27 -14.01 6.73 -5.40
CA PRO A 27 -14.33 5.36 -5.08
C PRO A 27 -15.04 4.71 -6.26
N VAL A 28 -14.65 3.48 -6.56
CA VAL A 28 -15.24 2.65 -7.61
C VAL A 28 -15.59 1.28 -7.07
N ARG A 29 -16.49 0.59 -7.77
CA ARG A 29 -16.73 -0.82 -7.50
C ARG A 29 -15.51 -1.63 -7.94
N LYS A 30 -15.19 -2.68 -7.20
CA LYS A 30 -14.15 -3.64 -7.60
C LYS A 30 -14.47 -4.17 -9.01
N PRO A 31 -13.52 -4.09 -9.97
CA PRO A 31 -13.73 -4.65 -11.29
C PRO A 31 -14.00 -6.15 -11.21
N ALA A 32 -14.87 -6.66 -12.09
CA ALA A 32 -15.18 -8.08 -12.13
C ALA A 32 -13.93 -8.90 -12.52
N PRO A 33 -13.75 -10.15 -12.04
CA PRO A 33 -12.57 -10.96 -12.36
C PRO A 33 -12.33 -11.16 -13.86
N LYS A 34 -13.41 -11.23 -14.66
CA LYS A 34 -13.31 -11.30 -16.13
C LYS A 34 -12.70 -10.02 -16.71
N THR A 35 -13.15 -8.86 -16.24
CA THR A 35 -12.61 -7.54 -16.64
C THR A 35 -11.15 -7.40 -16.24
N ILE A 36 -10.79 -7.80 -15.01
CA ILE A 36 -9.40 -7.75 -14.52
C ILE A 36 -8.46 -8.50 -15.44
N LYS A 37 -8.83 -9.72 -15.84
CA LYS A 37 -8.02 -10.53 -16.76
C LYS A 37 -7.94 -9.92 -18.17
N ARG A 38 -9.08 -9.46 -18.71
CA ARG A 38 -9.19 -8.92 -20.07
C ARG A 38 -8.40 -7.62 -20.24
N GLU A 39 -8.52 -6.70 -19.28
CA GLU A 39 -7.94 -5.36 -19.32
C GLU A 39 -6.58 -5.30 -18.62
N LYS A 40 -6.08 -6.43 -18.11
CA LYS A 40 -4.83 -6.54 -17.35
C LYS A 40 -4.76 -5.53 -16.18
N ILE A 41 -5.90 -5.31 -15.53
CA ILE A 41 -6.01 -4.40 -14.38
C ILE A 41 -5.16 -4.93 -13.24
N ARG A 42 -4.28 -4.07 -12.70
CA ARG A 42 -3.55 -4.33 -11.45
C ARG A 42 -4.16 -3.48 -10.35
N ILE A 43 -4.56 -4.13 -9.27
CA ILE A 43 -5.01 -3.45 -8.06
C ILE A 43 -3.81 -3.34 -7.13
N ASP A 44 -3.44 -2.12 -6.74
CA ASP A 44 -2.32 -1.89 -5.83
C ASP A 44 -2.67 -2.19 -4.36
N GLU A 45 -1.69 -2.03 -3.48
CA GLU A 45 -1.87 -2.22 -2.02
C GLU A 45 -2.82 -1.21 -1.37
N ASP A 46 -3.08 -0.09 -2.02
CA ASP A 46 -3.98 0.96 -1.55
C ASP A 46 -5.40 0.83 -2.11
N GLY A 47 -5.63 -0.13 -3.01
CA GLY A 47 -6.91 -0.42 -3.63
C GLY A 47 -7.16 0.36 -4.92
N VAL A 48 -6.16 1.04 -5.48
CA VAL A 48 -6.24 1.73 -6.78
C VAL A 48 -6.22 0.69 -7.88
N CYS A 49 -7.27 0.67 -8.71
CA CYS A 49 -7.43 -0.32 -9.79
C CYS A 49 -7.35 0.28 -11.19
N HIS A 50 -7.51 1.59 -11.34
CA HIS A 50 -7.34 2.28 -12.60
C HIS A 50 -6.52 3.53 -12.38
N GLU A 51 -5.52 3.75 -13.21
CA GLU A 51 -4.79 5.02 -13.31
C GLU A 51 -5.03 5.59 -14.70
N TYR A 52 -5.65 6.77 -14.75
CA TYR A 52 -5.86 7.49 -15.99
C TYR A 52 -4.76 8.55 -16.14
N ALA A 53 -4.03 8.50 -17.27
CA ALA A 53 -2.95 9.45 -17.57
C ALA A 53 -3.47 10.86 -17.89
N SER A 54 -4.73 10.99 -18.30
CA SER A 54 -5.37 12.28 -18.52
C SER A 54 -6.58 12.44 -17.62
N ALA A 55 -6.85 13.68 -17.20
CA ALA A 55 -8.14 14.04 -16.66
C ALA A 55 -9.20 13.70 -17.71
N GLY A 56 -9.94 12.61 -17.51
CA GLY A 56 -11.10 12.32 -18.36
C GLY A 56 -12.06 13.51 -18.32
N LYS A 57 -12.91 13.64 -19.34
CA LYS A 57 -14.03 14.59 -19.41
C LYS A 57 -14.90 14.64 -18.13
N GLU A 58 -14.78 13.64 -17.25
CA GLU A 58 -15.48 13.57 -15.96
C GLU A 58 -14.96 14.54 -14.89
N LEU A 59 -13.76 15.11 -15.03
CA LEU A 59 -13.20 16.11 -14.11
C LEU A 59 -13.52 17.56 -14.49
N SER A 60 -14.08 17.81 -15.68
CA SER A 60 -14.34 19.16 -16.19
C SER A 60 -15.73 19.70 -15.84
N ASP A 61 -16.49 19.03 -14.97
CA ASP A 61 -17.83 19.47 -14.61
C ASP A 61 -17.78 20.51 -13.47
N VAL A 62 -17.85 21.78 -13.86
CA VAL A 62 -17.68 22.98 -13.01
C VAL A 62 -18.78 23.11 -11.94
N TYR A 63 -19.91 22.41 -12.09
CA TYR A 63 -21.03 22.48 -11.13
C TYR A 63 -20.88 21.57 -9.90
N ASN A 64 -19.72 20.92 -9.73
CA ASN A 64 -19.53 19.83 -8.77
C ASN A 64 -18.39 20.10 -7.75
N GLU A 65 -18.25 21.32 -7.23
CA GLU A 65 -17.20 21.69 -6.24
C GLU A 65 -17.12 20.73 -5.03
N THR A 66 -18.27 20.25 -4.54
CA THR A 66 -18.30 19.28 -3.41
C THR A 66 -17.68 17.94 -3.80
N ARG A 67 -17.83 17.52 -5.06
CA ARG A 67 -17.24 16.29 -5.60
C ARG A 67 -15.72 16.42 -5.75
N MET A 68 -15.23 17.60 -6.14
CA MET A 68 -13.80 17.89 -6.20
C MET A 68 -13.14 17.78 -4.82
N ARG A 69 -13.72 18.44 -3.79
CA ARG A 69 -13.19 18.34 -2.41
C ARG A 69 -13.14 16.89 -1.91
N PHE A 70 -14.15 16.10 -2.23
CA PHE A 70 -14.17 14.68 -1.84
C PHE A 70 -13.06 13.88 -2.54
N GLN A 71 -12.78 14.17 -3.82
CA GLN A 71 -11.69 13.55 -4.57
C GLN A 71 -10.32 13.93 -4.00
N ASP A 72 -10.13 15.20 -3.63
CA ASP A 72 -8.89 15.70 -3.02
C ASP A 72 -8.62 15.04 -1.67
N ILE A 73 -9.67 14.87 -0.84
CA ILE A 73 -9.55 14.19 0.45
C ILE A 73 -9.11 12.73 0.26
N ILE A 74 -9.67 12.03 -0.75
CA ILE A 74 -9.27 10.65 -1.05
C ILE A 74 -7.83 10.61 -1.54
N ALA A 75 -7.46 11.47 -2.50
CA ALA A 75 -6.11 11.55 -3.03
C ALA A 75 -5.09 11.82 -1.92
N THR A 76 -5.37 12.80 -1.05
CA THR A 76 -4.55 13.11 0.13
C THR A 76 -4.39 11.90 1.02
N ARG A 77 -5.47 11.19 1.36
CA ARG A 77 -5.40 9.97 2.19
C ARG A 77 -4.56 8.87 1.56
N LEU A 78 -4.65 8.67 0.24
CA LEU A 78 -3.86 7.67 -0.47
C LEU A 78 -2.37 8.06 -0.44
N ASN A 79 -2.04 9.31 -0.76
CA ASN A 79 -0.68 9.82 -0.73
C ASN A 79 -0.08 9.75 0.68
N THR A 80 -0.84 10.12 1.72
CA THR A 80 -0.37 10.01 3.11
C THR A 80 -0.09 8.55 3.49
N ARG A 81 -0.94 7.61 3.07
CA ARG A 81 -0.68 6.18 3.32
C ARG A 81 0.59 5.69 2.62
N ARG A 82 0.80 6.10 1.37
CA ARG A 82 2.01 5.78 0.60
C ARG A 82 3.26 6.37 1.25
N ALA A 83 3.24 7.65 1.62
CA ALA A 83 4.34 8.31 2.31
C ALA A 83 4.67 7.64 3.65
N ILE A 84 3.66 7.30 4.47
CA ILE A 84 3.87 6.56 5.72
C ILE A 84 4.47 5.19 5.44
N ARG A 85 3.97 4.47 4.42
CA ARG A 85 4.51 3.15 4.04
C ARG A 85 5.98 3.27 3.65
N GLU A 86 6.33 4.24 2.82
CA GLU A 86 7.71 4.50 2.36
C GLU A 86 8.64 4.88 3.51
N MET A 87 8.17 5.63 4.51
CA MET A 87 8.97 5.97 5.68
C MET A 87 9.14 4.80 6.65
N VAL A 88 8.11 3.96 6.81
CA VAL A 88 8.06 2.95 7.88
C VAL A 88 8.56 1.58 7.42
N LEU A 89 8.19 1.11 6.22
CA LEU A 89 8.57 -0.23 5.75
C LEU A 89 10.08 -0.47 5.73
N PRO A 90 10.93 0.46 5.22
CA PRO A 90 12.37 0.24 5.22
C PRO A 90 12.94 0.09 6.63
N CYS A 91 12.43 0.88 7.58
CA CYS A 91 12.83 0.79 8.98
C CYS A 91 12.44 -0.57 9.58
N LEU A 92 11.23 -1.07 9.30
CA LEU A 92 10.79 -2.38 9.78
C LEU A 92 11.62 -3.53 9.19
N VAL A 93 11.92 -3.47 7.89
CA VAL A 93 12.78 -4.46 7.22
C VAL A 93 14.17 -4.48 7.84
N LYS A 94 14.74 -3.30 8.11
CA LYS A 94 16.05 -3.22 8.78
C LYS A 94 16.02 -3.86 10.17
N LEU A 95 15.01 -3.54 10.98
CA LEU A 95 14.87 -4.13 12.32
C LEU A 95 14.69 -5.65 12.27
N GLU A 96 13.97 -6.17 11.28
CA GLU A 96 13.83 -7.61 11.07
C GLU A 96 15.19 -8.26 10.74
N CYS A 97 15.99 -7.64 9.87
CA CYS A 97 17.35 -8.10 9.58
C CYS A 97 18.23 -8.10 10.84
N ASP A 98 18.26 -7.00 11.59
CA ASP A 98 19.08 -6.86 12.80
C ASP A 98 18.71 -7.94 13.84
N VAL A 99 17.40 -8.18 14.04
CA VAL A 99 16.91 -9.23 14.96
C VAL A 99 17.33 -10.62 14.48
N ASN A 100 17.25 -10.90 13.19
CA ASN A 100 17.64 -12.18 12.63
C ASN A 100 19.15 -12.42 12.75
N GLU A 101 19.97 -11.37 12.60
CA GLU A 101 21.41 -11.46 12.80
C GLU A 101 21.75 -11.76 14.27
N ILE A 102 21.14 -11.04 15.21
CA ILE A 102 21.32 -11.27 16.65
C ILE A 102 20.94 -12.71 17.02
N ARG A 103 19.81 -13.21 16.49
CA ARG A 103 19.38 -14.60 16.70
C ARG A 103 20.40 -15.60 16.16
N ALA A 104 20.96 -15.34 14.98
CA ALA A 104 21.99 -16.20 14.41
C ALA A 104 23.28 -16.21 15.24
N GLN A 105 23.70 -15.05 15.75
CA GLN A 105 24.86 -14.93 16.64
C GLN A 105 24.63 -15.69 17.96
N LEU A 106 23.45 -15.55 18.57
CA LEU A 106 23.10 -16.27 19.79
C LEU A 106 23.07 -17.79 19.59
N ASN A 107 22.51 -18.26 18.47
CA ASN A 107 22.50 -19.70 18.15
C ASN A 107 23.91 -20.26 18.04
N ARG A 108 24.83 -19.55 17.35
CA ARG A 108 26.24 -19.97 17.25
C ARG A 108 26.92 -20.03 18.62
N ILE A 109 26.68 -19.04 19.48
CA ILE A 109 27.23 -19.04 20.85
C ILE A 109 26.68 -20.20 21.66
N GLN A 110 25.37 -20.48 21.56
CA GLN A 110 24.76 -21.62 22.24
C GLN A 110 25.35 -22.96 21.76
N GLU A 111 25.55 -23.14 20.46
CA GLU A 111 26.20 -24.32 19.89
C GLU A 111 27.61 -24.51 20.44
N LEU A 112 28.43 -23.45 20.44
CA LEU A 112 29.80 -23.48 20.98
C LEU A 112 29.82 -23.83 22.47
N LEU A 113 28.91 -23.27 23.27
CA LEU A 113 28.82 -23.55 24.71
C LEU A 113 28.32 -24.97 25.00
N SER A 114 27.40 -25.50 24.19
CA SER A 114 26.96 -26.89 24.30
C SER A 114 28.08 -27.87 23.97
N GLY A 115 28.85 -27.61 22.90
CA GLY A 115 29.99 -28.45 22.52
C GLY A 115 31.13 -28.45 23.55
N GLN A 116 31.32 -27.35 24.30
CA GLN A 116 32.31 -27.30 25.38
C GLN A 116 31.91 -28.11 26.62
N ARG A 117 30.61 -28.19 26.94
CA ARG A 117 30.10 -28.95 28.09
C ARG A 117 30.19 -30.46 27.89
N ASP A 118 30.13 -30.94 26.65
CA ASP A 118 30.22 -32.37 26.35
C ASP A 118 31.67 -32.90 26.36
N THR A 119 32.66 -32.01 26.47
CA THR A 119 34.10 -32.36 26.44
C THR A 119 34.80 -32.33 27.81
N THR A 120 34.08 -32.02 28.89
CA THR A 120 34.56 -32.02 30.29
C THR A 120 33.75 -32.97 31.14
#